data_AF-A0A0B6WYJ6-F1
#
_entry.id   AF-A0A0B6WYJ6-F1
#
_cell.length_a   1.000
_cell.length_b   1.000
_cell.length_c   1.000
_cell.angle_alpha   90.00
_cell.angle_beta   90.00
_cell.angle_gamma   90.00
#
_symmetry.space_group_name_H-M   'P 1'
#
loop_
_entity.id
_entity.type
_entity.pdbx_description
1 polymer ?
#
loop_
_entity_poly.entity_id
_entity_poly.type
_entity_poly.pdbx_seq_one_letter_code
_entity_poly.pdbx_strand_id
1 'polypeptide(L)' 'MGKGDLRTRRGKLFRGTYGKSRPRKKKKKAAAQKLQSATAQPPATENRAQQAES' A
#
# COMPACT_ATOMS: atom_id res chain seq x y z
N MET A 1 -8.41 -20.03 3.74
CA MET A 1 -7.02 -20.42 3.42
C MET A 1 -6.56 -21.58 4.31
N GLY A 2 -6.34 -22.77 3.73
CA GLY A 2 -6.07 -24.02 4.45
C GLY A 2 -4.61 -24.51 4.35
N LYS A 3 -4.35 -25.71 4.87
CA LYS A 3 -3.04 -26.38 4.78
C LYS A 3 -2.70 -26.86 3.35
N GLY A 4 -3.71 -27.10 2.51
CA GLY A 4 -3.51 -27.55 1.12
C GLY A 4 -3.14 -26.43 0.14
N ASP A 5 -3.39 -25.16 0.48
CA ASP A 5 -3.18 -24.05 -0.44
C ASP A 5 -1.72 -23.57 -0.47
N LEU A 6 -1.04 -23.91 -1.57
CA LEU A 6 0.38 -23.63 -1.86
C LEU A 6 0.72 -22.13 -1.92
N ARG A 7 -0.27 -21.27 -2.19
CA ARG A 7 -0.04 -19.82 -2.33
C ARG A 7 0.03 -19.12 -0.97
N THR A 8 -0.41 -19.78 0.09
CA THR A 8 -0.59 -19.19 1.42
C THR A 8 0.59 -19.45 2.34
N ARG A 9 0.70 -18.63 3.41
CA ARG A 9 1.67 -18.88 4.48
C ARG A 9 1.43 -20.22 5.17
N ARG A 10 0.17 -20.55 5.45
CA ARG A 10 -0.23 -21.77 6.17
C ARG A 10 0.08 -23.02 5.35
N GLY A 11 -0.23 -23.05 4.05
CA GLY A 11 0.09 -24.20 3.21
C GLY A 11 1.60 -24.38 2.98
N LYS A 12 2.34 -23.29 2.78
CA LYS A 12 3.81 -23.35 2.73
C LYS A 12 4.44 -23.79 4.05
N LEU A 13 3.84 -23.46 5.20
CA LEU A 13 4.30 -23.94 6.52
C LEU A 13 4.09 -25.45 6.65
N PHE A 14 2.90 -25.95 6.30
CA PHE A 14 2.57 -27.37 6.39
C PHE A 14 3.43 -28.23 5.47
N ARG A 15 3.69 -27.78 4.24
CA ARG A 15 4.56 -28.50 3.29
C ARG A 15 6.06 -28.25 3.48
N GLY A 16 6.46 -27.35 4.39
CA GLY A 16 7.86 -27.02 4.63
C GLY A 16 8.56 -26.20 3.53
N THR A 17 7.83 -25.71 2.53
CA THR A 17 8.41 -24.95 1.41
C THR A 17 8.46 -23.44 1.66
N TYR A 18 9.19 -22.72 0.82
CA TYR A 18 9.36 -21.27 0.89
C TYR A 18 8.76 -20.56 -0.34
N GLY A 19 8.65 -19.23 -0.29
CA GLY A 19 8.25 -18.41 -1.43
C GLY A 19 7.82 -17.01 -1.02
N LYS A 20 7.16 -16.27 -1.91
CA LYS A 20 6.74 -14.88 -1.67
C LYS A 20 5.97 -14.72 -0.35
N SER A 21 5.04 -15.62 -0.08
CA SER A 21 4.21 -15.59 1.13
C SER A 21 4.96 -16.06 2.39
N ARG A 22 5.90 -17.00 2.29
CA ARG A 22 6.72 -17.53 3.40
C ARG A 22 8.23 -17.42 3.07
N PRO A 23 8.83 -16.23 3.20
CA PRO A 23 10.24 -16.01 2.90
C PRO A 23 11.16 -16.55 4.01
N ARG A 24 12.37 -17.00 3.67
CA ARG A 24 13.37 -17.53 4.64
C ARG A 24 13.96 -16.45 5.54
N LYS A 25 14.33 -15.33 4.93
CA LYS A 25 14.81 -14.13 5.62
C LYS A 25 13.67 -13.14 5.63
N LYS A 26 13.47 -12.44 6.76
CA LYS A 26 12.59 -11.27 6.78
C LYS A 26 13.18 -10.28 5.79
N LYS A 27 12.56 -10.12 4.62
CA LYS A 27 12.89 -9.00 3.75
C LYS A 27 12.59 -7.76 4.59
N LYS A 28 13.60 -6.91 4.83
CA LYS A 28 13.39 -5.55 5.34
C LYS A 28 12.58 -4.81 4.26
N LYS A 29 11.28 -5.08 4.21
CA LYS A 29 10.35 -4.22 3.51
C LYS A 29 10.27 -2.98 4.39
N ALA A 30 11.17 -2.04 4.12
CA ALA A 30 10.90 -0.65 4.44
C ALA A 30 9.44 -0.40 4.05
N ALA A 31 8.70 0.17 4.99
CA ALA A 31 7.25 0.35 5.01
C ALA A 31 6.70 0.92 3.70
N ALA A 32 6.58 0.07 2.68
CA ALA A 32 6.14 0.50 1.37
C ALA A 32 4.62 0.49 1.37
N GLN A 33 4.11 1.71 1.55
CA GLN A 33 3.05 2.25 0.71
C GLN A 33 1.66 1.71 1.03
N LYS A 34 1.09 2.15 2.15
CA LYS A 34 -0.36 2.37 2.22
C LYS A 34 -0.80 3.45 3.21
N LEU A 35 -0.08 4.58 3.23
CA LEU A 35 -0.52 5.81 3.91
C LEU A 35 -0.60 7.02 2.96
N GLN A 36 -0.27 6.86 1.68
CA GLN A 36 -0.40 7.92 0.67
C GLN A 36 -1.74 7.81 -0.06
N SER A 37 -2.84 8.14 0.61
CA SER A 37 -4.10 8.49 -0.07
C SER A 37 -4.98 9.39 0.83
N ALA A 38 -4.36 10.33 1.54
CA ALA A 38 -5.05 11.31 2.38
C ALA A 38 -4.68 12.75 2.02
N THR A 39 -4.60 13.07 0.72
CA THR A 39 -4.55 14.47 0.27
C THR A 39 -5.07 14.58 -1.17
N ALA A 40 -6.39 14.53 -1.32
CA ALA A 40 -7.07 15.06 -2.50
C ALA A 40 -7.67 16.41 -2.11
N GLN A 41 -6.83 17.44 -2.02
CA GLN A 41 -7.28 18.82 -2.11
C GLN A 41 -6.88 19.30 -3.52
N PRO A 42 -7.81 19.67 -4.40
CA PRO A 42 -7.45 20.33 -5.64
C PRO A 42 -6.84 21.71 -5.31
N PRO A 43 -5.72 22.12 -5.92
CA PRO A 43 -5.24 23.48 -5.81
C PRO A 43 -6.20 24.37 -6.62
N ALA A 44 -7.06 25.11 -5.93
CA ALA A 44 -7.78 26.21 -6.54
C ALA A 44 -6.78 27.33 -6.82
N THR A 45 -6.29 27.39 -8.05
CA THR A 45 -5.59 28.55 -8.57
C THR A 45 -6.59 29.68 -8.84
N GLU A 46 -6.13 30.90 -8.57
CA GLU A 46 -6.51 32.20 -9.17
C GLU A 46 -7.46 33.12 -8.38
N ASN A 47 -6.82 34.02 -7.63
CA ASN A 47 -7.29 35.37 -7.33
C ASN A 47 -7.61 36.13 -8.63
N ARG A 48 -8.84 36.67 -8.82
CA ARG A 48 -9.09 37.91 -9.59
C ARG A 48 -10.55 38.40 -9.50
N ALA A 49 -10.91 39.22 -8.52
CA ALA A 49 -12.03 40.18 -8.61
C ALA A 49 -12.07 41.13 -7.40
N GLN A 50 -11.00 41.88 -7.17
CA GLN A 50 -11.05 43.12 -6.39
C GLN A 50 -10.71 44.23 -7.38
N GLN A 51 -11.72 44.95 -7.87
CA GLN A 51 -11.70 46.26 -8.56
C GLN A 51 -12.92 46.37 -9.50
N ALA A 52 -14.08 46.69 -8.93
CA ALA A 52 -15.22 47.26 -9.68
C ALA A 52 -16.23 47.92 -8.72
N GLU A 53 -15.75 48.65 -7.73
CA GLU A 53 -16.56 49.64 -6.99
C GLU A 53 -15.69 50.89 -6.79
N SER A 54 -15.79 51.82 -7.75
CA SER A 54 -15.39 53.22 -7.66
C SER A 54 -16.17 53.98 -8.71
#